data_AF-A0A5A5TJI1-F1
#
_entry.id   AF-A0A5A5TJI1-F1
#
_cell.length_a   1.000
_cell.length_b   1.000
_cell.length_c   1.000
_cell.angle_alpha   90.00
_cell.angle_beta   90.00
_cell.angle_gamma   90.00
#
_symmetry.space_group_name_H-M   'P 1'
#
loop_
_entity.id
_entity.type
_entity.pdbx_description
1 polymer ?
#
loop_
_entity_poly.entity_id
_entity_poly.type
_entity_poly.pdbx_seq_one_letter_code
_entity_poly.pdbx_strand_id
1 'polypeptide(L)'
;MKWIKKKYFASIEGQNWVFHGEILGQKGAIQPIQLFKAKSIAIERHTKIQSEANPYDPKWETYFEKRLAVKMVHNLKGKRQLLHLWKQQGGLCPLCTQKITKLTGWHSHHIVWRSKGGRDEADNRVLLHPDCHEQLHRQGLTVSKPRPLRGVRKA
;
A
#
# COMPACT_ATOMS: atom_id res chain seq x y z
N MET A 1 -33.94 28.66 -25.18
CA MET A 1 -32.85 27.98 -24.44
C MET A 1 -31.43 28.58 -24.62
N LYS A 2 -31.22 29.75 -25.26
CA LYS A 2 -29.86 30.31 -25.50
C LYS A 2 -29.12 30.80 -24.23
N TRP A 3 -29.85 31.30 -23.23
CA TRP A 3 -29.25 31.92 -22.05
C TRP A 3 -28.59 30.92 -21.09
N ILE A 4 -29.18 29.72 -20.93
CA ILE A 4 -28.65 28.64 -20.07
C ILE A 4 -27.27 28.22 -20.55
N LYS A 5 -27.12 28.03 -21.87
CA LYS A 5 -25.84 27.69 -22.49
C LYS A 5 -24.79 28.76 -22.22
N LYS A 6 -25.13 30.04 -22.41
CA LYS A 6 -24.22 31.17 -22.19
C LYS A 6 -23.80 31.32 -20.71
N LYS A 7 -24.68 30.94 -19.77
CA LYS A 7 -24.44 31.10 -18.34
C LYS A 7 -23.59 29.97 -17.74
N TYR A 8 -23.81 28.72 -18.19
CA TYR A 8 -23.23 27.55 -17.51
C TYR A 8 -22.25 26.74 -18.37
N PHE A 9 -22.13 27.01 -19.67
CA PHE A 9 -21.27 26.23 -20.56
C PHE A 9 -20.25 27.12 -21.27
N ALA A 10 -18.97 26.82 -21.07
CA ALA A 10 -17.86 27.54 -21.66
C ALA A 10 -16.93 26.60 -22.45
N SER A 11 -16.03 27.21 -23.23
CA SER A 11 -14.87 26.53 -23.78
C SER A 11 -13.66 26.82 -22.87
N ILE A 12 -13.12 25.80 -22.22
CA ILE A 12 -12.03 25.92 -21.25
C ILE A 12 -10.94 24.93 -21.66
N GLU A 13 -9.70 25.41 -21.80
CA GLU A 13 -8.52 24.58 -22.13
C GLU A 13 -8.72 23.69 -23.37
N GLY A 14 -9.28 24.26 -24.45
CA GLY A 14 -9.52 23.56 -25.71
C GLY A 14 -10.69 22.58 -25.69
N GLN A 15 -11.46 22.51 -24.59
CA GLN A 15 -12.64 21.66 -24.49
C GLN A 15 -13.91 22.50 -24.55
N ASN A 16 -14.79 22.14 -25.49
CA ASN A 16 -16.10 22.77 -25.64
C ASN A 16 -17.13 22.13 -24.70
N TRP A 17 -18.16 22.90 -24.33
CA TRP A 17 -19.28 22.44 -23.48
C TRP A 17 -18.87 22.02 -22.07
N VAL A 18 -17.91 22.73 -21.47
CA VAL A 18 -17.55 22.52 -20.06
C VAL A 18 -18.58 23.21 -19.17
N PHE A 19 -19.28 22.42 -18.36
CA PHE A 19 -20.17 22.97 -17.34
C PHE A 19 -19.34 23.65 -16.24
N HIS A 20 -19.58 24.93 -16.05
CA HIS A 20 -18.88 25.75 -15.06
C HIS A 20 -19.87 26.61 -14.26
N GLY A 21 -19.39 27.11 -13.13
CA GLY A 21 -20.10 28.02 -12.27
C GLY A 21 -19.11 28.84 -11.44
N GLU A 22 -19.66 29.61 -10.53
CA GLU A 22 -18.89 30.48 -9.63
C GLU A 22 -19.31 30.17 -8.20
N ILE A 23 -18.32 30.05 -7.31
CA ILE A 23 -18.55 29.88 -5.88
C ILE A 23 -17.82 30.98 -5.10
N LEU A 24 -18.36 31.36 -3.95
CA LEU A 24 -17.68 32.25 -3.03
C LEU A 24 -16.54 31.48 -2.34
N GLY A 25 -15.29 31.84 -2.66
CA GLY A 25 -14.11 31.24 -2.02
C GLY A 25 -13.97 31.67 -0.57
N GLN A 26 -13.08 30.99 0.17
CA GLN A 26 -12.86 31.21 1.62
C GLN A 26 -12.48 32.65 2.01
N LYS A 27 -12.01 33.46 1.05
CA LYS A 27 -11.62 34.87 1.26
C LYS A 27 -12.64 35.87 0.72
N GLY A 28 -13.86 35.45 0.41
CA GLY A 28 -14.90 36.29 -0.21
C GLY A 28 -14.70 36.58 -1.70
N ALA A 29 -13.62 36.07 -2.31
CA ALA A 29 -13.37 36.19 -3.74
C ALA A 29 -14.21 35.16 -4.51
N ILE A 30 -14.82 35.59 -5.62
CA ILE A 30 -15.50 34.69 -6.56
C ILE A 30 -14.45 33.78 -7.22
N GLN A 31 -14.67 32.47 -7.15
CA GLN A 31 -13.81 31.47 -7.77
C GLN A 31 -14.59 30.66 -8.81
N PRO A 32 -14.05 30.52 -10.04
CA PRO A 32 -14.65 29.65 -11.04
C PRO A 32 -14.50 28.19 -10.61
N ILE A 33 -15.57 27.42 -10.74
CA ILE A 33 -15.59 25.97 -10.55
C ILE A 33 -16.09 25.29 -11.83
N GLN A 34 -15.56 24.11 -12.12
CA GLN A 34 -16.03 23.24 -13.19
C GLN A 34 -16.29 21.84 -12.62
N LEU A 35 -17.16 21.08 -13.29
CA LEU A 35 -17.36 19.69 -12.91
C LEU A 35 -16.06 18.89 -13.03
N PHE A 36 -15.78 18.09 -12.00
CA PHE A 36 -14.68 17.14 -12.02
C PHE A 36 -14.89 16.13 -13.15
N LYS A 37 -13.85 15.92 -13.97
CA LYS A 37 -13.96 15.08 -15.17
C LYS A 37 -13.71 13.62 -14.79
N ALA A 38 -14.70 12.76 -14.95
CA ALA A 38 -14.51 11.32 -14.71
C ALA A 38 -13.31 10.73 -15.49
N LYS A 39 -13.05 11.23 -16.72
CA LYS A 39 -11.91 10.83 -17.56
C LYS A 39 -10.53 11.16 -16.98
N SER A 40 -10.42 12.06 -16.00
CA SER A 40 -9.13 12.38 -15.36
C SER A 40 -8.76 11.40 -14.25
N ILE A 41 -9.70 10.53 -13.84
CA ILE A 41 -9.39 9.42 -12.93
C ILE A 41 -8.66 8.35 -13.74
N ALA A 42 -7.44 8.01 -13.32
CA ALA A 42 -6.70 6.90 -13.90
C ALA A 42 -7.43 5.58 -13.62
N ILE A 43 -7.48 4.69 -14.61
CA ILE A 43 -8.07 3.37 -14.44
C ILE A 43 -7.10 2.49 -13.66
N GLU A 44 -7.40 2.22 -12.39
CA GLU A 44 -6.69 1.24 -11.58
C GLU A 44 -7.35 -0.14 -11.70
N ARG A 45 -6.57 -1.15 -12.09
CA ARG A 45 -7.06 -2.53 -12.19
C ARG A 45 -6.88 -3.22 -10.84
N HIS A 46 -7.99 -3.56 -10.18
CA HIS A 46 -7.97 -4.32 -8.94
C HIS A 46 -8.16 -5.81 -9.21
N THR A 47 -7.24 -6.64 -8.71
CA THR A 47 -7.36 -8.09 -8.79
C THR A 47 -8.40 -8.59 -7.78
N LYS A 48 -9.43 -9.29 -8.25
CA LYS A 48 -10.45 -9.91 -7.38
C LYS A 48 -9.82 -10.87 -6.36
N ILE A 49 -10.45 -10.96 -5.19
CA ILE A 49 -10.13 -11.99 -4.20
C ILE A 49 -10.73 -13.30 -4.70
N GLN A 50 -9.95 -14.39 -4.66
CA GLN A 50 -10.41 -15.75 -4.93
C GLN A 50 -11.53 -16.10 -3.95
N SER A 51 -12.61 -16.69 -4.44
CA SER A 51 -13.84 -16.96 -3.70
C SER A 51 -13.61 -17.86 -2.49
N GLU A 52 -12.68 -18.81 -2.62
CA GLU A 52 -12.37 -19.80 -1.61
C GLU A 52 -11.38 -19.28 -0.56
N ALA A 53 -10.88 -18.04 -0.71
CA ALA A 53 -9.83 -17.51 0.14
C ALA A 53 -10.32 -17.16 1.55
N ASN A 54 -9.84 -17.90 2.55
CA ASN A 54 -10.14 -17.67 3.95
C ASN A 54 -8.90 -17.14 4.71
N PRO A 55 -8.92 -15.90 5.25
CA PRO A 55 -7.80 -15.33 6.01
C PRO A 55 -7.37 -16.10 7.26
N TYR A 56 -8.21 -17.01 7.75
CA TYR A 56 -7.96 -17.82 8.94
C TYR A 56 -7.58 -19.26 8.61
N ASP A 57 -7.55 -19.63 7.33
CA ASP A 57 -7.04 -20.92 6.89
C ASP A 57 -5.56 -20.77 6.49
N PRO A 58 -4.64 -21.53 7.12
CA PRO A 58 -3.21 -21.47 6.83
C PRO A 58 -2.84 -21.64 5.34
N LYS A 59 -3.66 -22.36 4.56
CA LYS A 59 -3.46 -22.53 3.11
C LYS A 59 -3.40 -21.19 2.36
N TRP A 60 -4.08 -20.17 2.88
CA TRP A 60 -4.23 -18.86 2.23
C TRP A 60 -3.27 -17.79 2.74
N GLU A 61 -2.40 -18.10 3.72
CA GLU A 61 -1.52 -17.11 4.34
C GLU A 61 -0.61 -16.43 3.29
N THR A 62 0.12 -17.22 2.50
CA THR A 62 1.03 -16.72 1.45
C THR A 62 0.34 -15.82 0.43
N TYR A 63 -0.92 -16.14 0.12
CA TYR A 63 -1.75 -15.38 -0.80
C TYR A 63 -2.13 -14.01 -0.23
N PHE A 64 -2.51 -13.94 1.05
CA PHE A 64 -2.84 -12.67 1.70
C PHE A 64 -1.58 -11.83 1.95
N GLU A 65 -0.45 -12.44 2.28
CA GLU A 65 0.86 -11.77 2.39
C GLU A 65 1.25 -11.09 1.07
N LYS A 66 1.17 -11.81 -0.06
CA LYS A 66 1.48 -11.27 -1.40
C LYS A 66 0.56 -10.08 -1.75
N ARG A 67 -0.75 -10.21 -1.55
CA ARG A 67 -1.70 -9.11 -1.80
C ARG A 67 -1.41 -7.89 -0.94
N LEU A 68 -1.08 -8.12 0.32
CA LEU A 68 -0.83 -7.03 1.24
C LEU A 68 0.46 -6.28 0.90
N ALA A 69 1.52 -7.00 0.50
CA ALA A 69 2.75 -6.37 0.02
C ALA A 69 2.48 -5.41 -1.14
N VAL A 70 1.68 -5.83 -2.12
CA VAL A 70 1.23 -4.95 -3.23
C VAL A 70 0.48 -3.73 -2.70
N LYS A 71 -0.54 -3.95 -1.84
CA LYS A 71 -1.34 -2.86 -1.26
C LYS A 71 -0.47 -1.83 -0.52
N MET A 72 0.56 -2.29 0.20
CA MET A 72 1.46 -1.42 0.96
C MET A 72 2.29 -0.50 0.07
N VAL A 73 2.66 -0.95 -1.14
CA VAL A 73 3.41 -0.13 -2.10
C VAL A 73 2.55 0.97 -2.72
N HIS A 74 1.23 0.78 -2.83
CA HIS A 74 0.35 1.75 -3.50
C HIS A 74 -0.15 2.90 -2.62
N ASN A 75 -0.02 2.84 -1.29
CA ASN A 75 -0.51 3.89 -0.40
C ASN A 75 0.56 4.44 0.57
N LEU A 76 0.40 5.69 1.01
CA LEU A 76 1.39 6.38 1.86
C LEU A 76 1.61 5.69 3.21
N LYS A 77 0.55 5.20 3.85
CA LYS A 77 0.63 4.51 5.15
C LYS A 77 1.46 3.22 5.03
N GLY A 78 1.20 2.43 3.99
CA GLY A 78 1.93 1.20 3.68
C GLY A 78 3.39 1.45 3.35
N LYS A 79 3.70 2.46 2.52
CA LYS A 79 5.09 2.86 2.23
C LYS A 79 5.85 3.22 3.50
N ARG A 80 5.23 3.97 4.43
CA ARG A 80 5.84 4.29 5.73
C ARG A 80 6.11 3.03 6.56
N GLN A 81 5.18 2.08 6.58
CA GLN A 81 5.36 0.82 7.28
C GLN A 81 6.49 -0.03 6.68
N LEU A 82 6.59 -0.13 5.34
CA LEU A 82 7.69 -0.82 4.66
C LEU A 82 9.04 -0.19 5.01
N LEU A 83 9.14 1.14 4.95
CA LEU A 83 10.36 1.86 5.31
C LEU A 83 10.74 1.66 6.77
N HIS A 84 9.76 1.61 7.67
CA HIS A 84 9.99 1.33 9.09
C HIS A 84 10.58 -0.07 9.29
N LEU A 85 9.97 -1.10 8.70
CA LEU A 85 10.47 -2.48 8.78
C LEU A 85 11.87 -2.62 8.18
N TRP A 86 12.11 -2.02 7.01
CA TRP A 86 13.42 -2.04 6.35
C TRP A 86 14.50 -1.40 7.23
N LYS A 87 14.23 -0.23 7.82
CA LYS A 87 15.16 0.42 8.75
C LYS A 87 15.38 -0.39 10.02
N GLN A 88 14.32 -0.97 10.58
CA GLN A 88 14.40 -1.81 11.78
C GLN A 88 15.30 -3.04 11.54
N GLN A 89 15.28 -3.60 10.34
CA GLN A 89 16.10 -4.73 9.93
C GLN A 89 17.51 -4.34 9.46
N GLY A 90 17.88 -3.06 9.49
CA GLY A 90 19.13 -2.59 8.88
C GLY A 90 19.20 -2.83 7.37
N GLY A 91 18.06 -3.02 6.72
CA GLY A 91 17.95 -3.39 5.31
C GLY A 91 18.41 -4.82 5.00
N LEU A 92 18.55 -5.69 6.01
CA LEU A 92 18.96 -7.09 5.83
C LEU A 92 17.75 -8.03 5.87
N CYS A 93 17.82 -9.10 5.08
CA CYS A 93 16.87 -10.21 5.13
C CYS A 93 17.15 -11.09 6.36
N PRO A 94 16.18 -11.35 7.25
CA PRO A 94 16.39 -12.18 8.44
C PRO A 94 16.76 -13.64 8.14
N LEU A 95 16.49 -14.15 6.93
CA LEU A 95 16.79 -15.53 6.57
C LEU A 95 18.21 -15.71 6.02
N CYS A 96 18.59 -14.92 5.01
CA CYS A 96 19.89 -15.06 4.33
C CYS A 96 20.92 -14.02 4.76
N THR A 97 20.54 -13.04 5.58
CA THR A 97 21.37 -11.91 6.06
C THR A 97 21.91 -10.97 4.97
N GLN A 98 21.49 -11.14 3.71
CA GLN A 98 21.86 -10.25 2.61
C GLN A 98 20.96 -9.01 2.53
N LYS A 99 21.43 -7.97 1.84
CA LYS A 99 20.70 -6.70 1.70
C LYS A 99 19.43 -6.86 0.86
N ILE A 100 18.33 -6.28 1.35
CA ILE A 100 17.09 -6.07 0.60
C ILE A 100 17.23 -4.76 -0.16
N THR A 101 17.14 -4.83 -1.48
CA THR A 101 17.29 -3.69 -2.40
C THR A 101 16.09 -3.59 -3.32
N LYS A 102 16.00 -2.51 -4.10
CA LYS A 102 14.96 -2.38 -5.14
C LYS A 102 15.06 -3.46 -6.21
N LEU A 103 16.27 -3.97 -6.49
CA LEU A 103 16.50 -5.01 -7.49
C LEU A 103 16.04 -6.37 -6.99
N THR A 104 16.37 -6.71 -5.74
CA THR A 104 15.98 -7.99 -5.15
C THR A 104 14.52 -8.05 -4.73
N GLY A 105 13.90 -6.88 -4.53
CA GLY A 105 12.52 -6.79 -4.06
C GLY A 105 12.34 -7.30 -2.64
N TRP A 106 11.09 -7.34 -2.18
CA TRP A 106 10.75 -7.82 -0.85
C TRP A 106 9.31 -8.32 -0.79
N HIS A 107 9.08 -9.30 0.08
CA HIS A 107 7.76 -9.70 0.57
C HIS A 107 7.63 -9.35 2.05
N SER A 108 6.43 -8.98 2.49
CA SER A 108 6.09 -8.83 3.91
C SER A 108 5.60 -10.18 4.42
N HIS A 109 6.23 -10.69 5.46
CA HIS A 109 5.91 -11.95 6.10
C HIS A 109 5.40 -11.74 7.53
N HIS A 110 4.39 -12.51 7.94
CA HIS A 110 3.92 -12.57 9.31
C HIS A 110 4.70 -13.62 10.11
N ILE A 111 5.37 -13.20 11.19
CA ILE A 111 6.19 -14.10 12.05
C ILE A 111 5.30 -15.19 12.67
N VAL A 112 4.19 -14.76 13.27
CA VAL A 112 3.07 -15.62 13.65
C VAL A 112 1.97 -15.39 12.62
N TRP A 113 1.58 -16.44 11.93
CA TRP A 113 0.50 -16.39 10.94
C TRP A 113 -0.79 -15.89 11.54
N ARG A 114 -1.60 -15.17 10.76
CA ARG A 114 -2.91 -14.69 11.22
C ARG A 114 -3.85 -15.83 11.55
N SER A 115 -3.81 -16.89 10.74
CA SER A 115 -4.52 -18.16 10.98
C SER A 115 -4.13 -18.82 12.31
N LYS A 116 -2.95 -18.52 12.86
CA LYS A 116 -2.45 -19.03 14.15
C LYS A 116 -2.54 -18.00 15.28
N GLY A 117 -3.38 -16.97 15.14
CA GLY A 117 -3.60 -15.95 16.16
C GLY A 117 -2.62 -14.76 16.12
N GLY A 118 -1.78 -14.67 15.08
CA GLY A 118 -0.88 -13.56 14.88
C GLY A 118 -1.59 -12.25 14.57
N ARG A 119 -1.09 -11.14 15.14
CA ARG A 119 -1.63 -9.80 14.90
C ARG A 119 -1.17 -9.23 13.57
N ASP A 120 -1.96 -8.31 13.03
CA ASP A 120 -1.64 -7.64 11.76
C ASP A 120 -0.77 -6.37 11.95
N GLU A 121 0.18 -6.43 12.89
CA GLU A 121 0.95 -5.29 13.38
C GLU A 121 2.41 -5.35 12.91
N ALA A 122 3.14 -4.24 13.08
CA ALA A 122 4.53 -4.15 12.62
C ALA A 122 5.47 -5.07 13.41
N ASP A 123 5.20 -5.31 14.70
CA ASP A 123 5.93 -6.20 15.61
C ASP A 123 5.90 -7.67 15.16
N ASN A 124 4.79 -8.12 14.57
CA ASN A 124 4.59 -9.46 14.04
C ASN A 124 4.99 -9.59 12.56
N ARG A 125 5.83 -8.67 12.05
CA ARG A 125 6.21 -8.65 10.62
C ARG A 125 7.69 -8.49 10.38
N VAL A 126 8.13 -9.09 9.28
CA VAL A 126 9.46 -8.88 8.69
C VAL A 126 9.39 -8.79 7.17
N LEU A 127 10.40 -8.16 6.58
CA LEU A 127 10.66 -8.16 5.15
C LEU A 127 11.66 -9.26 4.81
N LEU A 128 11.33 -10.07 3.81
CA LEU A 128 12.18 -11.11 3.25
C LEU A 128 12.35 -10.90 1.74
N HIS A 129 13.43 -11.41 1.16
CA HIS A 129 13.48 -11.53 -0.31
C HIS A 129 12.36 -12.48 -0.79
N PRO A 130 11.86 -12.30 -2.02
CA PRO A 130 10.84 -13.20 -2.59
C PRO A 130 11.20 -14.68 -2.48
N ASP A 131 12.43 -15.05 -2.86
CA ASP A 131 12.90 -16.45 -2.83
C ASP A 131 13.08 -16.96 -1.40
N CYS A 132 13.60 -16.13 -0.49
CA CYS A 132 13.71 -16.46 0.93
C CYS A 132 12.34 -16.70 1.56
N HIS A 133 11.34 -15.90 1.17
CA HIS A 133 9.97 -16.05 1.65
C HIS A 133 9.35 -17.37 1.21
N GLU A 134 9.53 -17.73 -0.07
CA GLU A 134 9.03 -19.01 -0.58
C GLU A 134 9.78 -20.20 0.02
N GLN A 135 11.10 -20.08 0.19
CA GLN A 135 11.91 -21.07 0.89
C GLN A 135 11.41 -21.30 2.32
N LEU A 136 11.14 -20.23 3.06
CA LEU A 136 10.64 -20.29 4.43
C LEU A 136 9.34 -21.10 4.51
N HIS A 137 8.36 -20.77 3.66
CA HIS A 137 7.07 -21.48 3.63
C HIS A 137 7.21 -22.93 3.18
N ARG A 138 8.07 -23.21 2.19
CA ARG A 138 8.30 -24.57 1.69
C ARG A 138 9.00 -25.46 2.73
N GLN A 139 9.93 -24.90 3.51
CA GLN A 139 10.73 -25.64 4.48
C GLN A 139 10.16 -25.57 5.90
N GLY A 140 9.07 -24.82 6.12
CA GLY A 140 8.47 -24.63 7.45
C GLY A 140 9.40 -23.89 8.42
N LEU A 141 10.31 -23.06 7.91
CA LEU A 141 11.23 -22.29 8.75
C LEU A 141 10.48 -21.19 9.49
N THR A 142 11.04 -20.76 10.62
CA THR A 142 10.54 -19.60 11.37
C THR A 142 11.59 -18.51 11.39
N VAL A 143 11.14 -17.26 11.39
CA VAL A 143 12.01 -16.09 11.48
C VAL A 143 11.60 -15.22 12.65
N SER A 144 12.57 -14.67 13.36
CA SER A 144 12.34 -13.73 14.45
C SER A 144 12.81 -12.33 14.05
N LYS A 145 12.35 -11.31 14.78
CA LYS A 145 12.85 -9.96 14.57
C LYS A 145 14.33 -9.86 14.94
N PRO A 146 15.14 -9.13 14.17
CA PRO A 146 16.50 -8.83 14.57
C PRO A 146 16.48 -8.03 15.87
N ARG A 147 17.40 -8.38 16.79
CA ARG A 147 17.50 -7.74 18.11
C ARG A 147 17.81 -6.25 17.93
N PRO A 148 17.02 -5.34 18.54
CA PRO A 148 17.35 -3.92 18.49
C PRO A 148 18.69 -3.67 19.18
N LEU A 149 19.62 -3.00 18.50
CA LEU A 149 20.93 -2.63 19.10
C LEU A 149 20.80 -1.58 20.21
N ARG A 150 19.67 -0.86 20.29
CA ARG A 150 19.39 0.13 21.34
C ARG A 150 18.43 -0.47 22.37
N GLY A 151 18.95 -0.84 23.54
CA GLY A 151 18.13 -1.34 24.64
C GLY A 151 18.89 -2.05 25.77
N VAL A 152 20.16 -2.42 25.59
CA VAL A 152 20.95 -2.98 26.70
C VAL A 152 21.36 -1.84 27.63
N ARG A 153 20.50 -1.49 28.58
CA ARG A 153 20.97 -0.87 29.82
C ARG A 153 21.89 -1.90 30.48
N LYS A 154 23.19 -1.59 30.53
CA LYS A 154 24.13 -2.35 31.37
C LYS A 154 23.59 -2.31 32.79
N ALA A 155 23.46 -3.50 33.39
CA ALA A 155 23.18 -3.66 34.81
C ALA A 155 24.33 -3.07 35.64
#